data_AF-A0A7V3UPG0-F1
#
_entry.id   AF-A0A7V3UPG0-F1
#
_cell.length_a   1.000
_cell.length_b   1.000
_cell.length_c   1.000
_cell.angle_alpha   90.00
_cell.angle_beta   90.00
_cell.angle_gamma   90.00
#
_symmetry.space_group_name_H-M   'P 1'
#
loop_
_entity.id
_entity.type
_entity.pdbx_description
1 polymer ?
#
loop_
_entity_poly.entity_id
_entity_poly.type
_entity_poly.pdbx_seq_one_letter_code
_entity_poly.pdbx_strand_id
1 'polypeptide(L)'
;MFREKRLRKKIHKYQQQCLDDPSNITLQFRLAKLYLKLGEIENAVDLYHQIAQIIRDSEGHLSDLKVSDQLIKIYQQVIAIAPFDGRAYQGLGEEYCRRGEFSKALHLYTSFLHRLIRDEKYPEALTQCVNVLILDPNRISVRETYAELLCLLDMPEKCAAELKEIAGLYLLQNKPEEAFSCYFRALELTPLDPDLREKLSKVRGMMKSSEPISLPAIGSFTFPEKPPLVNLSPSLEREQLEKNLKRILESKERTEKLLVRLESLQSDQDNWPLQMIVKQRIADLEAVEMELRGQING
;
A
#
# COMPACT_ATOMS: atom_id res chain seq x y z
N MET A 1 -11.05 -26.95 -33.31
CA MET A 1 -12.51 -26.82 -33.47
C MET A 1 -13.35 -27.99 -32.92
N PHE A 2 -13.25 -29.24 -33.40
CA PHE A 2 -14.17 -30.31 -32.95
C PHE A 2 -14.06 -30.66 -31.45
N ARG A 3 -12.83 -30.72 -30.92
CA ARG A 3 -12.54 -31.00 -29.50
C ARG A 3 -13.08 -29.91 -28.57
N GLU A 4 -12.94 -28.65 -28.97
CA GLU A 4 -13.43 -27.48 -28.25
C GLU A 4 -14.97 -27.46 -28.19
N LYS A 5 -15.65 -27.70 -29.32
CA LYS A 5 -17.11 -27.79 -29.39
C LYS A 5 -17.66 -28.90 -28.49
N ARG A 6 -16.95 -30.04 -28.39
CA ARG A 6 -17.30 -31.13 -27.47
C ARG A 6 -17.09 -30.76 -26.00
N LEU A 7 -16.05 -29.99 -25.69
CA LEU A 7 -15.80 -29.47 -24.33
C LEU A 7 -16.89 -28.47 -23.93
N ARG A 8 -17.23 -27.51 -24.78
CA ARG A 8 -18.31 -26.53 -24.52
C ARG A 8 -19.66 -27.20 -24.27
N LYS A 9 -20.02 -28.23 -25.05
CA LYS A 9 -21.24 -29.03 -24.80
C LYS A 9 -21.21 -29.74 -23.45
N LYS A 10 -20.05 -30.27 -23.04
CA LYS A 10 -19.89 -30.90 -21.72
C LYS A 10 -20.01 -29.86 -20.60
N ILE A 11 -19.36 -28.70 -20.74
CA ILE A 11 -19.45 -27.58 -19.79
C ILE A 11 -20.91 -27.18 -19.59
N HIS A 12 -21.66 -26.97 -20.68
CA HIS A 12 -23.08 -26.60 -20.58
C HIS A 12 -23.91 -27.63 -19.80
N LYS A 13 -23.70 -28.93 -20.08
CA LYS A 13 -24.36 -30.00 -19.32
C LYS A 13 -23.98 -29.98 -17.83
N TYR A 14 -22.71 -29.78 -17.51
CA TYR A 14 -22.23 -29.72 -16.13
C TYR A 14 -22.69 -28.45 -15.40
N GLN A 15 -22.79 -27.31 -16.09
CA GLN A 15 -23.37 -26.08 -15.54
C GLN A 15 -24.83 -26.30 -15.14
N GLN A 16 -25.65 -26.94 -15.99
CA GLN A 16 -27.03 -27.28 -15.64
C GLN A 16 -27.09 -28.18 -14.40
N GLN A 17 -26.25 -29.21 -14.34
CA GLN A 17 -26.19 -30.09 -13.17
C GLN A 17 -25.74 -29.37 -11.90
N CYS A 18 -24.84 -28.38 -12.00
CA CYS A 18 -24.42 -27.55 -10.86
C CYS A 18 -25.53 -26.58 -10.43
N LEU A 19 -26.46 -26.20 -11.31
CA LEU A 19 -27.63 -25.41 -10.93
C LEU A 19 -28.63 -26.26 -10.12
N ASP A 20 -28.76 -27.54 -10.47
CA ASP A 20 -29.64 -28.48 -9.77
C ASP A 20 -29.10 -28.86 -8.38
N ASP A 21 -27.79 -29.00 -8.24
CA ASP A 21 -27.10 -29.26 -6.96
C ASP A 21 -25.86 -28.36 -6.80
N PRO A 22 -26.05 -27.11 -6.31
CA PRO A 22 -24.96 -26.15 -6.12
C PRO A 22 -23.94 -26.60 -5.07
N SER A 23 -24.31 -27.49 -4.15
CA SER A 23 -23.42 -27.97 -3.08
C SER A 23 -22.47 -29.08 -3.54
N ASN A 24 -22.62 -29.58 -4.77
CA ASN A 24 -21.84 -30.70 -5.28
C ASN A 24 -20.41 -30.31 -5.64
N ILE A 25 -19.53 -30.28 -4.63
CA ILE A 25 -18.11 -29.96 -4.77
C ILE A 25 -17.43 -30.81 -5.86
N THR A 26 -17.76 -32.10 -5.96
CA THR A 26 -17.17 -33.01 -6.96
C THR A 26 -17.51 -32.57 -8.38
N LEU A 27 -18.75 -32.14 -8.60
CA LEU A 27 -19.22 -31.65 -9.88
C LEU A 27 -18.57 -30.32 -10.24
N GLN A 28 -18.51 -29.39 -9.30
CA GLN A 28 -17.85 -28.10 -9.47
C GLN A 28 -16.35 -28.25 -9.79
N PHE A 29 -15.64 -29.17 -9.13
CA PHE A 29 -14.24 -29.48 -9.46
C PHE A 29 -14.10 -30.00 -10.89
N ARG A 30 -15.02 -30.86 -11.36
CA ARG A 30 -15.00 -31.35 -12.74
C ARG A 30 -15.24 -30.23 -13.73
N LEU A 31 -16.15 -29.32 -13.41
CA LEU A 31 -16.45 -28.14 -14.22
C LEU A 31 -15.25 -27.19 -14.30
N ALA A 32 -14.61 -26.87 -13.16
CA ALA A 32 -13.40 -26.04 -13.12
C ALA A 32 -12.26 -26.64 -13.96
N LYS A 33 -12.04 -27.96 -13.88
CA LYS A 33 -11.05 -28.66 -14.73
C LYS A 33 -11.40 -28.62 -16.22
N LEU A 34 -12.69 -28.57 -16.58
CA LEU A 34 -13.10 -28.41 -17.99
C LEU A 34 -12.84 -26.97 -18.48
N TYR A 35 -13.11 -25.96 -17.65
CA TYR A 35 -12.76 -24.58 -17.95
C TYR A 35 -11.26 -24.37 -18.16
N LEU A 36 -10.43 -24.96 -17.28
CA LEU A 36 -8.97 -24.95 -17.46
C LEU A 36 -8.54 -25.58 -18.79
N LYS A 37 -9.14 -26.71 -19.18
CA LYS A 37 -8.86 -27.36 -20.48
C LYS A 37 -9.29 -26.52 -21.69
N LEU A 38 -10.21 -25.59 -21.49
CA LEU A 38 -10.71 -24.68 -22.50
C LEU A 38 -9.91 -23.36 -22.53
N GLY A 39 -9.06 -23.10 -21.53
CA GLY A 39 -8.32 -21.84 -21.37
C GLY A 39 -9.13 -20.74 -20.67
N GLU A 40 -10.33 -21.04 -20.19
CA GLU A 40 -11.20 -20.09 -19.48
C GLU A 40 -10.79 -20.05 -18.00
N ILE A 41 -9.65 -19.41 -17.71
CA ILE A 41 -9.01 -19.42 -16.38
C ILE A 41 -9.89 -18.73 -15.33
N GLU A 42 -10.50 -17.57 -15.66
CA GLU A 42 -11.34 -16.80 -14.75
C GLU A 42 -12.53 -17.63 -14.24
N ASN A 43 -13.26 -18.29 -15.15
CA ASN A 43 -14.36 -19.19 -14.80
C ASN A 43 -13.93 -20.34 -13.88
N ALA A 44 -12.72 -20.87 -14.09
CA ALA A 44 -12.17 -21.91 -13.23
C ALA A 44 -11.83 -21.38 -11.83
N VAL A 45 -11.23 -20.18 -11.74
CA VAL A 45 -10.88 -19.52 -10.47
C VAL A 45 -12.13 -19.25 -9.65
N ASP A 46 -13.18 -18.72 -10.25
CA ASP A 46 -14.43 -18.44 -9.53
C ASP A 46 -15.09 -19.72 -9.00
N LEU A 47 -15.06 -20.82 -9.75
CA LEU A 47 -15.53 -22.11 -9.25
C LEU A 47 -14.68 -22.64 -8.09
N TYR A 48 -13.35 -22.48 -8.13
CA TYR A 48 -12.51 -22.89 -7.00
C TYR A 48 -12.83 -22.08 -5.73
N HIS A 49 -13.12 -20.79 -5.87
CA HIS A 49 -13.56 -19.96 -4.74
C HIS A 49 -14.93 -20.38 -4.21
N GLN A 50 -15.88 -20.70 -5.10
CA GLN A 50 -17.17 -21.26 -4.69
C GLN A 50 -17.02 -22.58 -3.95
N ILE A 51 -16.16 -23.47 -4.43
CA ILE A 51 -15.85 -24.73 -3.74
C ILE A 51 -15.27 -24.46 -2.35
N ALA A 52 -14.31 -23.53 -2.25
CA ALA A 52 -13.71 -23.16 -0.97
C ALA A 52 -14.76 -22.60 0.01
N GLN A 53 -15.71 -21.81 -0.49
CA GLN A 53 -16.82 -21.27 0.31
C GLN A 53 -17.79 -22.38 0.78
N ILE A 54 -18.19 -23.30 -0.11
CA ILE A 54 -19.07 -24.43 0.27
C ILE A 54 -18.40 -25.33 1.30
N ILE A 55 -17.10 -25.59 1.13
CA ILE A 55 -16.33 -26.29 2.15
C ILE A 55 -16.44 -25.49 3.44
N ARG A 56 -16.06 -24.20 3.44
CA ARG A 56 -16.10 -23.31 4.61
C ARG A 56 -17.42 -23.33 5.38
N ASP A 57 -18.54 -23.34 4.65
CA ASP A 57 -19.89 -23.26 5.20
C ASP A 57 -20.44 -24.61 5.69
N SER A 58 -19.79 -25.73 5.37
CA SER A 58 -20.19 -27.05 5.88
C SER A 58 -19.94 -27.18 7.39
N GLU A 59 -20.97 -27.56 8.14
CA GLU A 59 -20.98 -27.61 9.62
C GLU A 59 -19.81 -28.44 10.18
N GLY A 60 -19.03 -27.86 11.11
CA GLY A 60 -17.89 -28.51 11.78
C GLY A 60 -16.53 -27.81 11.62
N HIS A 61 -16.49 -26.66 10.97
CA HIS A 61 -15.27 -26.02 10.47
C HIS A 61 -14.30 -25.39 11.47
N LEU A 62 -14.72 -25.18 12.71
CA LEU A 62 -13.94 -24.35 13.64
C LEU A 62 -12.61 -25.01 14.08
N SER A 63 -12.37 -26.30 13.80
CA SER A 63 -11.10 -26.96 14.17
C SER A 63 -10.71 -28.19 13.34
N ASP A 64 -11.36 -28.50 12.20
CA ASP A 64 -11.00 -29.70 11.45
C ASP A 64 -9.77 -29.47 10.55
N LEU A 65 -8.64 -30.09 10.92
CA LEU A 65 -7.39 -30.07 10.14
C LEU A 65 -7.57 -30.58 8.71
N LYS A 66 -8.47 -31.56 8.49
CA LYS A 66 -8.70 -32.16 7.18
C LYS A 66 -9.35 -31.17 6.22
N VAL A 67 -10.33 -30.45 6.71
CA VAL A 67 -10.97 -29.33 6.01
C VAL A 67 -9.96 -28.27 5.64
N SER A 68 -9.15 -27.89 6.61
CA SER A 68 -8.11 -26.89 6.44
C SER A 68 -7.10 -27.32 5.36
N ASP A 69 -6.72 -28.60 5.31
CA ASP A 69 -5.82 -29.15 4.29
C ASP A 69 -6.43 -29.08 2.88
N GLN A 70 -7.75 -29.26 2.77
CA GLN A 70 -8.45 -29.12 1.50
C GLN A 70 -8.46 -27.68 1.01
N LEU A 71 -8.77 -26.72 1.91
CA LEU A 71 -8.77 -25.29 1.59
C LEU A 71 -7.39 -24.81 1.15
N ILE A 72 -6.33 -25.19 1.87
CA ILE A 72 -4.93 -24.90 1.49
C ILE A 72 -4.65 -25.38 0.07
N LYS A 73 -5.02 -26.63 -0.27
CA LYS A 73 -4.80 -27.20 -1.60
C LYS A 73 -5.56 -26.45 -2.68
N ILE A 74 -6.80 -26.03 -2.41
CA ILE A 74 -7.61 -25.26 -3.37
C ILE A 74 -6.98 -23.90 -3.63
N TYR A 75 -6.63 -23.14 -2.59
CA TYR A 75 -6.02 -21.83 -2.76
C TYR A 75 -4.65 -21.91 -3.43
N GLN A 76 -3.84 -22.92 -3.12
CA GLN A 76 -2.58 -23.17 -3.84
C GLN A 76 -2.80 -23.48 -5.33
N GLN A 77 -3.86 -24.22 -5.67
CA GLN A 77 -4.23 -24.46 -7.06
C GLN A 77 -4.64 -23.16 -7.77
N VAL A 78 -5.43 -22.31 -7.11
CA VAL A 78 -5.82 -20.99 -7.66
C VAL A 78 -4.59 -20.12 -7.90
N ILE A 79 -3.68 -20.02 -6.93
CA ILE A 79 -2.44 -19.25 -7.07
C ILE A 79 -1.57 -19.77 -8.22
N ALA A 80 -1.55 -21.08 -8.47
CA ALA A 80 -0.77 -21.66 -9.57
C ALA A 80 -1.33 -21.30 -10.95
N ILE A 81 -2.65 -21.15 -11.10
CA ILE A 81 -3.30 -20.80 -12.39
C ILE A 81 -3.55 -19.30 -12.55
N ALA A 82 -3.69 -18.56 -11.46
CA ALA A 82 -3.96 -17.13 -11.40
C ALA A 82 -3.07 -16.47 -10.32
N PRO A 83 -1.79 -16.18 -10.65
CA PRO A 83 -0.79 -15.75 -9.67
C PRO A 83 -1.05 -14.41 -8.94
N PHE A 84 -2.06 -13.67 -9.38
CA PHE A 84 -2.48 -12.37 -8.85
C PHE A 84 -3.89 -12.37 -8.27
N ASP A 85 -4.54 -13.53 -8.11
CA ASP A 85 -5.84 -13.59 -7.44
C ASP A 85 -5.67 -13.33 -5.93
N GLY A 86 -5.92 -12.09 -5.51
CA GLY A 86 -5.74 -11.68 -4.12
C GLY A 86 -6.62 -12.44 -3.12
N ARG A 87 -7.80 -12.90 -3.57
CA ARG A 87 -8.73 -13.71 -2.76
C ARG A 87 -8.08 -15.02 -2.32
N ALA A 88 -7.30 -15.69 -3.19
CA ALA A 88 -6.64 -16.94 -2.85
C ALA A 88 -5.48 -16.75 -1.86
N TYR A 89 -4.71 -15.66 -1.99
CA TYR A 89 -3.68 -15.33 -0.99
C TYR A 89 -4.31 -15.00 0.36
N GLN A 90 -5.40 -14.22 0.37
CA GLN A 90 -6.15 -13.93 1.58
C GLN A 90 -6.65 -15.22 2.25
N GLY A 91 -7.38 -16.06 1.51
CA GLY A 91 -7.93 -17.31 2.02
C GLY A 91 -6.86 -18.29 2.52
N LEU A 92 -5.73 -18.41 1.81
CA LEU A 92 -4.61 -19.26 2.23
C LEU A 92 -3.92 -18.73 3.49
N GLY A 93 -3.71 -17.42 3.58
CA GLY A 93 -3.09 -16.82 4.77
C GLY A 93 -4.02 -16.85 6.00
N GLU A 94 -5.33 -16.67 5.82
CA GLU A 94 -6.34 -16.89 6.87
C GLU A 94 -6.27 -18.33 7.39
N GLU A 95 -6.10 -19.31 6.51
CA GLU A 95 -5.99 -20.72 6.87
C GLU A 95 -4.71 -21.01 7.67
N TYR A 96 -3.57 -20.45 7.25
CA TYR A 96 -2.34 -20.54 8.02
C TYR A 96 -2.48 -19.87 9.40
N CYS A 97 -3.11 -18.70 9.49
CA CYS A 97 -3.39 -18.04 10.77
C CYS A 97 -4.28 -18.88 11.67
N ARG A 98 -5.31 -19.54 11.12
CA ARG A 98 -6.19 -20.43 11.89
C ARG A 98 -5.44 -21.62 12.47
N ARG A 99 -4.39 -22.11 11.79
CA ARG A 99 -3.48 -23.15 12.29
C ARG A 99 -2.42 -22.64 13.27
N GLY A 100 -2.35 -21.33 13.52
CA GLY A 100 -1.25 -20.71 14.27
C GLY A 100 0.08 -20.69 13.49
N GLU A 101 0.07 -20.98 12.19
CA GLU A 101 1.24 -20.97 11.30
C GLU A 101 1.53 -19.54 10.80
N PHE A 102 1.61 -18.57 11.73
CA PHE A 102 1.74 -17.14 11.42
C PHE A 102 2.98 -16.82 10.57
N SER A 103 4.08 -17.55 10.75
CA SER A 103 5.30 -17.38 9.94
C SER A 103 5.06 -17.70 8.46
N LYS A 104 4.24 -18.71 8.14
CA LYS A 104 3.88 -19.05 6.76
C LYS A 104 2.95 -18.00 6.17
N ALA A 105 1.97 -17.51 6.94
CA ALA A 105 1.09 -16.42 6.52
C ALA A 105 1.88 -15.14 6.22
N LEU A 106 2.81 -14.78 7.11
CA LEU A 106 3.68 -13.62 6.93
C LEU A 106 4.55 -13.74 5.66
N HIS A 107 5.16 -14.91 5.43
CA HIS A 107 5.93 -15.16 4.21
C HIS A 107 5.05 -15.11 2.95
N LEU A 108 3.85 -15.69 3.01
CA LEU A 108 2.90 -15.67 1.90
C LEU A 108 2.53 -14.22 1.51
N TYR A 109 2.07 -13.41 2.46
CA TYR A 109 1.66 -12.04 2.19
C TYR A 109 2.83 -11.14 1.77
N THR A 110 4.01 -11.29 2.38
CA THR A 110 5.19 -10.49 2.00
C THR A 110 5.73 -10.83 0.62
N SER A 111 5.76 -12.13 0.27
CA SER A 111 6.18 -12.54 -1.08
C SER A 111 5.19 -12.07 -2.15
N PHE A 112 3.89 -12.07 -1.84
CA PHE A 112 2.87 -11.56 -2.74
C PHE A 112 2.91 -10.04 -2.87
N LEU A 113 3.10 -9.31 -1.76
CA LEU A 113 3.31 -7.87 -1.75
C LEU A 113 4.46 -7.47 -2.70
N HIS A 114 5.63 -8.09 -2.59
CA HIS A 114 6.77 -7.79 -3.46
C HIS A 114 6.46 -8.04 -4.93
N ARG A 115 5.67 -9.08 -5.25
CA ARG A 115 5.22 -9.35 -6.62
C ARG A 115 4.29 -8.25 -7.13
N LEU A 116 3.32 -7.83 -6.32
CA LEU A 116 2.38 -6.78 -6.67
C LEU A 116 3.09 -5.44 -6.92
N ILE A 117 4.05 -5.07 -6.07
CA ILE A 117 4.85 -3.85 -6.24
C ILE A 117 5.64 -3.88 -7.54
N ARG A 118 6.34 -4.99 -7.81
CA ARG A 118 7.14 -5.14 -9.05
C ARG A 118 6.28 -5.01 -10.31
N ASP A 119 5.04 -5.51 -10.24
CA ASP A 119 4.12 -5.52 -11.37
C ASP A 119 3.13 -4.33 -11.31
N GLU A 120 3.46 -3.30 -10.51
CA GLU A 120 2.78 -1.99 -10.35
C GLU A 120 1.30 -2.06 -9.93
N LYS A 121 0.91 -3.13 -9.24
CA LYS A 121 -0.44 -3.35 -8.69
C LYS A 121 -0.59 -2.76 -7.30
N TYR A 122 -0.47 -1.43 -7.22
CA TYR A 122 -0.38 -0.69 -5.95
C TYR A 122 -1.63 -0.81 -5.05
N PRO A 123 -2.88 -0.75 -5.57
CA PRO A 123 -4.06 -0.90 -4.72
C PRO A 123 -4.13 -2.27 -4.03
N GLU A 124 -3.80 -3.34 -4.76
CA GLU A 124 -3.74 -4.69 -4.21
C GLU A 124 -2.56 -4.84 -3.23
N ALA A 125 -1.43 -4.19 -3.52
CA ALA A 125 -0.26 -4.18 -2.64
C ALA A 125 -0.58 -3.54 -1.28
N LEU A 126 -1.34 -2.43 -1.24
CA LEU A 126 -1.79 -1.82 0.02
C LEU A 126 -2.51 -2.83 0.92
N THR A 127 -3.40 -3.63 0.34
CA THR A 127 -4.15 -4.66 1.08
C THR A 127 -3.20 -5.68 1.71
N GLN A 128 -2.13 -6.07 0.99
CA GLN A 128 -1.13 -7.00 1.53
C GLN A 128 -0.25 -6.36 2.61
N CYS A 129 0.06 -5.07 2.53
CA CYS A 129 0.72 -4.36 3.63
C CYS A 129 -0.09 -4.47 4.92
N VAL A 130 -1.41 -4.21 4.84
CA VAL A 130 -2.30 -4.33 6.01
C VAL A 130 -2.29 -5.75 6.58
N ASN A 131 -2.40 -6.79 5.74
CA ASN A 131 -2.36 -8.18 6.18
C ASN A 131 -1.05 -8.53 6.91
N VAL A 132 0.08 -8.01 6.41
CA VAL A 132 1.39 -8.20 7.06
C VAL A 132 1.46 -7.44 8.39
N LEU A 133 0.99 -6.20 8.44
CA LEU A 133 1.03 -5.36 9.64
C LEU A 133 0.05 -5.81 10.73
N ILE A 134 -1.02 -6.53 10.39
CA ILE A 134 -1.87 -7.20 11.38
C ILE A 134 -1.08 -8.31 12.11
N LEU A 135 -0.23 -9.04 11.39
CA LEU A 135 0.57 -10.14 11.94
C LEU A 135 1.85 -9.67 12.63
N ASP A 136 2.49 -8.62 12.09
CA ASP A 136 3.71 -8.02 12.61
C ASP A 136 3.59 -6.48 12.57
N PRO A 137 2.93 -5.87 13.57
CA PRO A 137 2.66 -4.43 13.60
C PRO A 137 3.90 -3.55 13.69
N ASN A 138 5.04 -4.09 14.11
CA ASN A 138 6.26 -3.32 14.35
C ASN A 138 7.25 -3.42 13.17
N ARG A 139 6.82 -4.02 12.06
CA ARG A 139 7.66 -4.23 10.87
C ARG A 139 7.86 -2.95 10.07
N ILE A 140 8.82 -2.13 10.50
CA ILE A 140 9.12 -0.81 9.93
C ILE A 140 9.24 -0.86 8.41
N SER A 141 9.95 -1.82 7.83
CA SER A 141 10.15 -1.89 6.37
C SER A 141 8.85 -2.01 5.57
N VAL A 142 7.84 -2.70 6.12
CA VAL A 142 6.52 -2.84 5.47
C VAL A 142 5.67 -1.61 5.72
N ARG A 143 5.81 -0.95 6.87
CA ARG A 143 5.18 0.35 7.14
C ARG A 143 5.69 1.44 6.20
N GLU A 144 7.00 1.49 5.96
CA GLU A 144 7.60 2.41 4.99
C GLU A 144 7.02 2.18 3.59
N THR A 145 6.97 0.91 3.17
CA THR A 145 6.34 0.53 1.89
C THR A 145 4.86 0.95 1.87
N TYR A 146 4.12 0.76 2.96
CA TYR A 146 2.72 1.16 3.07
C TYR A 146 2.54 2.68 2.97
N ALA A 147 3.37 3.47 3.67
CA ALA A 147 3.37 4.93 3.57
C ALA A 147 3.69 5.39 2.15
N GLU A 148 4.69 4.81 1.49
CA GLU A 148 5.03 5.12 0.10
C GLU A 148 3.87 4.84 -0.86
N LEU A 149 3.22 3.69 -0.74
CA LEU A 149 2.05 3.35 -1.55
C LEU A 149 0.87 4.30 -1.30
N LEU A 150 0.63 4.71 -0.05
CA LEU A 150 -0.41 5.69 0.29
C LEU A 150 -0.13 7.05 -0.33
N CYS A 151 1.13 7.48 -0.29
CA CYS A 151 1.57 8.71 -0.93
C CYS A 151 1.45 8.63 -2.47
N LEU A 152 1.79 7.49 -3.09
CA LEU A 152 1.63 7.27 -4.53
C LEU A 152 0.17 7.28 -4.99
N LEU A 153 -0.73 6.81 -4.14
CA LEU A 153 -2.17 6.75 -4.42
C LEU A 153 -2.92 8.02 -3.98
N ASP A 154 -2.20 9.12 -3.77
CA ASP A 154 -2.73 10.45 -3.43
C ASP A 154 -3.60 10.45 -2.15
N MET A 155 -3.15 9.72 -1.12
CA MET A 155 -3.77 9.68 0.22
C MET A 155 -2.86 10.34 1.27
N PRO A 156 -2.61 11.67 1.20
CA PRO A 156 -1.59 12.34 2.01
C PRO A 156 -1.88 12.28 3.51
N GLU A 157 -3.14 12.38 3.94
CA GLU A 157 -3.53 12.29 5.36
C GLU A 157 -3.20 10.93 5.96
N LYS A 158 -3.50 9.84 5.23
CA LYS A 158 -3.16 8.48 5.65
C LYS A 158 -1.66 8.23 5.61
N CYS A 159 -0.97 8.76 4.59
CA CYS A 159 0.49 8.68 4.50
C CYS A 159 1.16 9.39 5.69
N ALA A 160 0.69 10.59 6.05
CA ALA A 160 1.18 11.34 7.22
C ALA A 160 0.89 10.60 8.54
N ALA A 161 -0.28 9.98 8.69
CA ALA A 161 -0.60 9.15 9.84
C ALA A 161 0.35 7.95 9.96
N GLU A 162 0.63 7.25 8.86
CA GLU A 162 1.54 6.10 8.89
C GLU A 162 3.00 6.53 9.20
N LEU A 163 3.45 7.66 8.66
CA LEU A 163 4.77 8.22 8.99
C LEU A 163 4.90 8.56 10.48
N LYS A 164 3.80 8.98 11.14
CA LYS A 164 3.79 9.19 12.60
C LYS A 164 4.02 7.89 13.38
N GLU A 165 3.41 6.79 12.93
CA GLU A 165 3.59 5.47 13.53
C GLU A 165 5.03 4.98 13.37
N ILE A 166 5.59 5.10 12.16
CA ILE A 166 7.00 4.74 11.88
C ILE A 166 7.95 5.55 12.77
N ALA A 167 7.73 6.86 12.91
CA ALA A 167 8.54 7.71 13.78
C ALA A 167 8.48 7.25 15.24
N GLY A 168 7.30 6.86 15.73
CA GLY A 168 7.14 6.28 17.06
C GLY A 168 7.96 5.01 17.26
N LEU A 169 7.98 4.10 16.27
CA LEU A 169 8.79 2.89 16.30
C LEU A 169 10.29 3.20 16.31
N TYR A 170 10.75 4.21 15.56
CA TYR A 170 12.14 4.66 15.62
C TYR A 170 12.52 5.22 16.98
N LEU A 171 11.65 6.00 17.63
CA LEU A 171 11.90 6.48 18.99
C LEU A 171 12.02 5.33 19.99
N LEU A 172 11.19 4.28 19.87
CA LEU A 172 11.32 3.07 20.69
C LEU A 172 12.66 2.34 20.46
N GLN A 173 13.24 2.46 19.27
CA GLN A 173 14.58 1.95 18.94
C GLN A 173 15.72 2.91 19.31
N ASN A 174 15.42 4.02 20.02
CA ASN A 174 16.39 5.07 20.35
C ASN A 174 17.07 5.69 19.10
N LYS A 175 16.29 5.86 18.03
CA LYS A 175 16.68 6.42 16.73
C LYS A 175 15.96 7.76 16.48
N PRO A 176 16.34 8.83 17.19
CA PRO A 176 15.62 10.10 17.11
C PRO A 176 15.81 10.82 15.77
N GLU A 177 16.91 10.58 15.05
CA GLU A 177 17.18 11.20 13.75
C GLU A 177 16.22 10.66 12.67
N GLU A 178 16.02 9.35 12.63
CA GLU A 178 15.07 8.70 11.72
C GLU A 178 13.63 9.09 12.05
N ALA A 179 13.29 9.14 13.34
CA ALA A 179 11.99 9.63 13.79
C ALA A 179 11.72 11.08 13.35
N PHE A 180 12.73 11.95 13.46
CA PHE A 180 12.64 13.33 13.00
C PHE A 180 12.34 13.40 11.50
N SER A 181 13.06 12.62 10.69
CA SER A 181 12.84 12.55 9.23
C SER A 181 11.39 12.16 8.89
N CYS A 182 10.86 11.13 9.55
CA CYS A 182 9.48 10.68 9.35
C CYS A 182 8.45 11.76 9.75
N TYR A 183 8.61 12.39 10.92
CA TYR A 183 7.70 13.46 11.34
C TYR A 183 7.79 14.70 10.43
N PHE A 184 8.98 15.04 9.96
CA PHE A 184 9.19 16.18 9.07
C PHE A 184 8.46 15.95 7.75
N ARG A 185 8.64 14.77 7.14
CA ARG A 185 7.94 14.38 5.92
C ARG A 185 6.41 14.33 6.12
N ALA A 186 5.94 13.88 7.29
CA ALA A 186 4.52 13.91 7.61
C ALA A 186 3.97 15.36 7.69
N LEU A 187 4.75 16.29 8.23
CA LEU A 187 4.38 17.70 8.31
C LEU A 187 4.35 18.35 6.93
N GLU A 188 5.26 17.98 6.01
CA GLU A 188 5.19 18.44 4.62
C GLU A 188 3.86 18.05 3.93
N LEU A 189 3.34 16.87 4.25
CA LEU A 189 2.05 16.39 3.73
C LEU A 189 0.85 17.06 4.42
N THR A 190 0.98 17.38 5.71
CA THR A 190 -0.07 17.97 6.54
C THR A 190 0.45 19.18 7.35
N PRO A 191 0.73 20.33 6.71
CA PRO A 191 1.45 21.44 7.34
C PRO A 191 0.75 22.09 8.53
N LEU A 192 -0.57 21.90 8.62
CA LEU A 192 -1.43 22.46 9.66
C LEU A 192 -1.67 21.52 10.86
N ASP A 193 -1.06 20.33 10.88
CA ASP A 193 -1.22 19.39 11.99
C ASP A 193 -0.41 19.84 13.23
N PRO A 194 -1.05 20.28 14.32
CA PRO A 194 -0.35 20.74 15.51
C PRO A 194 0.36 19.61 16.26
N ASP A 195 -0.15 18.37 16.20
CA ASP A 195 0.46 17.19 16.86
C ASP A 195 1.84 16.90 16.26
N LEU A 196 1.98 17.05 14.94
CA LEU A 196 3.26 16.88 14.25
C LEU A 196 4.29 17.94 14.66
N ARG A 197 3.88 19.20 14.82
CA ARG A 197 4.78 20.27 15.29
C ARG A 197 5.27 20.03 16.70
N GLU A 198 4.38 19.58 17.59
CA GLU A 198 4.73 19.22 18.97
C GLU A 198 5.73 18.04 18.99
N LYS A 199 5.43 16.96 18.27
CA LYS A 199 6.30 15.79 18.15
C LYS A 199 7.67 16.14 17.61
N LEU A 200 7.76 16.95 16.56
CA LEU A 200 9.04 17.44 16.02
C LEU A 200 9.85 18.26 17.02
N SER A 201 9.19 19.17 17.75
CA SER A 201 9.85 19.96 18.80
C SER A 201 10.46 19.05 19.88
N LYS A 202 9.70 18.05 20.32
CA LYS A 202 10.15 17.06 21.31
C LYS A 202 11.36 16.26 20.82
N VAL A 203 11.30 15.70 19.60
CA VAL A 203 12.41 14.92 19.03
C VAL A 203 13.65 15.81 18.81
N ARG A 204 13.47 17.05 18.37
CA ARG A 204 14.57 18.03 18.26
C ARG A 204 15.24 18.32 19.60
N GLY A 205 14.47 18.37 20.69
CA GLY A 205 15.01 18.48 22.04
C GLY A 205 15.90 17.29 22.43
N MET A 206 15.48 16.06 22.10
CA MET A 206 16.24 14.83 22.36
C MET A 206 17.57 14.79 21.60
N MET A 207 17.59 15.27 20.35
CA MET A 207 18.82 15.33 19.54
C MET A 207 19.82 16.39 20.03
N LYS A 208 19.36 17.47 20.67
CA LYS A 208 20.24 18.51 21.22
C LYS A 208 20.94 18.09 22.52
N SER A 209 20.46 17.03 23.18
CA SER A 209 21.03 16.50 24.43
C SER A 209 22.11 15.42 24.25
N SER A 210 22.40 14.98 23.02
CA SER A 210 23.51 14.04 22.75
C SER A 210 24.80 14.79 22.39
N GLU A 211 25.85 14.60 23.19
CA GLU A 211 27.22 15.10 22.93
C GLU A 211 27.79 14.60 21.58
N PRO A 212 28.71 15.34 20.94
CA PRO A 212 29.31 14.93 19.67
C PRO A 212 30.32 13.78 19.89
N ILE A 213 29.94 12.55 19.55
CA ILE A 213 30.84 11.39 19.62
C ILE A 213 31.55 11.21 18.26
N SER A 214 32.88 11.18 18.30
CA SER A 214 33.77 10.92 17.16
C SER A 214 33.64 9.49 16.64
N LEU A 215 33.50 9.31 15.32
CA LEU A 215 33.44 8.01 14.65
C LEU A 215 34.85 7.43 14.39
N PRO A 216 35.11 6.13 14.65
CA PRO A 216 36.19 5.39 14.02
C PRO A 216 35.78 4.86 12.64
N ALA A 217 36.80 4.59 11.80
CA ALA A 217 36.70 4.44 10.36
C ALA A 217 36.47 2.99 9.85
N ILE A 218 35.71 2.91 8.74
CA ILE A 218 35.70 1.94 7.62
C ILE A 218 35.11 0.52 7.82
N GLY A 219 34.20 0.18 6.90
CA GLY A 219 33.86 -1.17 6.45
C GLY A 219 32.75 -1.15 5.37
N SER A 220 33.12 -1.38 4.11
CA SER A 220 32.38 -1.09 2.87
C SER A 220 31.16 -1.97 2.56
N PHE A 221 30.04 -1.36 2.16
CA PHE A 221 29.13 -1.79 1.08
C PHE A 221 28.32 -0.57 0.58
N THR A 222 28.27 -0.35 -0.73
CA THR A 222 27.77 0.88 -1.38
C THR A 222 26.35 0.74 -1.96
N PHE A 223 25.49 1.70 -1.64
CA PHE A 223 24.26 2.08 -2.36
C PHE A 223 24.49 3.47 -2.99
N PRO A 224 23.71 3.90 -4.02
CA PRO A 224 23.88 5.23 -4.61
C PRO A 224 23.78 6.28 -3.51
N GLU A 225 24.70 7.25 -3.59
CA GLU A 225 25.11 8.13 -2.51
C GLU A 225 23.96 8.63 -1.63
N LYS A 226 24.06 8.27 -0.35
CA LYS A 226 23.43 9.00 0.76
C LYS A 226 23.75 10.49 0.52
N PRO A 227 22.77 11.41 0.42
CA PRO A 227 23.12 12.81 0.48
C PRO A 227 23.87 13.03 1.80
N PRO A 228 25.02 13.71 1.78
CA PRO A 228 25.82 13.86 2.98
C PRO A 228 24.96 14.49 4.08
N LEU A 229 25.18 14.06 5.33
CA LEU A 229 24.80 14.86 6.49
C LEU A 229 25.64 16.13 6.41
N VAL A 230 25.14 17.11 5.67
CA VAL A 230 25.77 18.42 5.62
C VAL A 230 25.26 19.15 6.86
N ASN A 231 26.19 19.55 7.73
CA ASN A 231 26.03 20.80 8.46
C ASN A 231 25.91 21.86 7.37
N LEU A 232 24.68 22.08 6.89
CA LEU A 232 24.44 22.84 5.67
C LEU A 232 25.11 24.19 5.86
N SER A 233 26.11 24.48 5.03
CA SER A 233 26.60 25.84 4.92
C SER A 233 25.40 26.70 4.48
N PRO A 234 25.34 27.98 4.86
CA PRO A 234 24.23 28.86 4.45
C PRO A 234 23.97 28.84 2.93
N SER A 235 25.00 28.54 2.14
CA SER A 235 24.91 28.32 0.69
C SER A 235 24.14 27.06 0.26
N LEU A 236 24.26 25.94 0.98
CA LEU A 236 23.57 24.69 0.65
C LEU A 236 22.15 24.65 1.23
N GLU A 237 21.91 25.30 2.38
CA GLU A 237 20.54 25.57 2.87
C GLU A 237 19.77 26.40 1.85
N ARG A 238 20.41 27.46 1.34
CA ARG A 238 19.83 28.32 0.31
C ARG A 238 19.55 27.57 -1.00
N GLU A 239 20.46 26.72 -1.47
CA GLU A 239 20.22 25.90 -2.68
C GLU A 239 19.02 24.95 -2.48
N GLN A 240 18.87 24.38 -1.28
CA GLN A 240 17.74 23.52 -0.95
C GLN A 240 16.42 24.30 -0.84
N LEU A 241 16.45 25.49 -0.24
CA LEU A 241 15.31 26.41 -0.22
C LEU A 241 14.91 26.86 -1.63
N GLU A 242 15.87 27.12 -2.52
CA GLU A 242 15.63 27.46 -3.93
C GLU A 242 15.01 26.28 -4.70
N LYS A 243 15.45 25.04 -4.44
CA LYS A 243 14.82 23.82 -4.99
C LYS A 243 13.39 23.63 -4.47
N ASN A 244 13.15 23.86 -3.19
CA ASN A 244 11.82 23.79 -2.59
C ASN A 244 10.90 24.88 -3.16
N LEU A 245 11.40 26.11 -3.30
CA LEU A 245 10.69 27.21 -3.94
C LEU A 245 10.29 26.85 -5.37
N LYS A 246 11.20 26.26 -6.15
CA LYS A 246 10.90 25.79 -7.51
C LYS A 246 9.75 24.77 -7.53
N ARG A 247 9.75 23.79 -6.62
CA ARG A 247 8.67 22.80 -6.51
C ARG A 247 7.33 23.42 -6.12
N ILE A 248 7.34 24.39 -5.20
CA ILE A 248 6.14 25.14 -4.80
C ILE A 248 5.59 25.94 -5.97
N LEU A 249 6.45 26.63 -6.74
CA LEU A 249 6.05 27.36 -7.94
C LEU A 249 5.45 26.43 -9.02
N GLU A 250 6.04 25.25 -9.25
CA GLU A 250 5.49 24.25 -10.18
C GLU A 250 4.14 23.69 -9.69
N SER A 251 3.98 23.47 -8.37
CA SER A 251 2.72 23.02 -7.78
C SER A 251 1.62 24.08 -7.87
N LYS A 252 1.98 25.35 -7.65
CA LYS A 252 1.11 26.53 -7.79
C LYS A 252 0.63 26.70 -9.23
N GLU A 253 1.54 26.66 -10.20
CA GLU A 253 1.19 26.77 -11.62
C GLU A 253 0.22 25.66 -12.06
N ARG A 254 0.40 24.43 -11.58
CA ARG A 254 -0.52 23.31 -11.86
C ARG A 254 -1.91 23.53 -11.25
N THR A 255 -1.96 24.05 -10.02
CA THR A 255 -3.24 24.31 -9.32
C THR A 255 -3.98 25.51 -9.91
N GLU A 256 -3.27 26.55 -10.35
CA GLU A 256 -3.85 27.69 -11.09
C GLU A 256 -4.42 27.26 -12.45
N LYS A 257 -3.69 26.44 -13.22
CA LYS A 257 -4.20 25.87 -14.48
C LYS A 257 -5.45 25.03 -14.28
N LEU A 258 -5.51 24.29 -13.17
CA LEU A 258 -6.68 23.52 -12.79
C LEU A 258 -7.86 24.44 -12.42
N LEU A 259 -7.61 25.55 -11.72
CA LEU A 259 -8.63 26.53 -11.40
C LEU A 259 -9.23 27.16 -12.67
N VAL A 260 -8.39 27.61 -13.60
CA VAL A 260 -8.84 28.18 -14.90
C VAL A 260 -9.71 27.18 -15.67
N ARG A 261 -9.32 25.90 -15.65
CA ARG A 261 -10.11 24.84 -16.28
C ARG A 261 -11.46 24.63 -15.58
N LEU A 262 -11.49 24.67 -14.24
CA LEU A 262 -12.73 24.55 -13.46
C LEU A 262 -13.66 25.75 -13.65
N GLU A 263 -13.11 26.94 -13.85
CA GLU A 263 -13.87 28.17 -14.13
C GLU A 263 -14.38 28.24 -15.59
N SER A 264 -13.74 27.53 -16.53
CA SER A 264 -14.19 27.46 -17.94
C SER A 264 -15.34 26.48 -18.21
N LEU A 265 -15.73 25.66 -17.23
CA LEU A 265 -16.80 24.67 -17.38
C LEU A 265 -18.15 25.33 -17.08
N GLN A 266 -19.04 25.39 -18.07
CA GLN A 266 -20.33 26.13 -18.08
C GLN A 266 -21.40 25.70 -17.03
N SER A 267 -21.06 24.85 -16.05
CA SER A 267 -21.98 24.49 -14.95
C SER A 267 -21.56 25.16 -13.65
N ASP A 268 -21.78 26.47 -13.56
CA ASP A 268 -21.32 27.33 -12.47
C ASP A 268 -21.85 26.95 -11.06
N GLN A 269 -22.85 26.07 -10.96
CA GLN A 269 -23.44 25.68 -9.66
C GLN A 269 -22.85 24.40 -9.04
N ASP A 270 -22.25 23.49 -9.81
CA ASP A 270 -21.80 22.19 -9.28
C ASP A 270 -20.30 22.13 -8.91
N ASN A 271 -19.49 23.06 -9.44
CA ASN A 271 -18.03 23.08 -9.19
C ASN A 271 -17.58 24.09 -8.14
N TRP A 272 -18.48 24.89 -7.57
CA TRP A 272 -18.12 25.93 -6.58
C TRP A 272 -17.35 25.40 -5.36
N PRO A 273 -17.71 24.25 -4.75
CA PRO A 273 -16.93 23.68 -3.64
C PRO A 273 -15.50 23.30 -4.05
N LEU A 274 -15.32 22.75 -5.26
CA LEU A 274 -14.02 22.39 -5.80
C LEU A 274 -13.17 23.64 -6.11
N GLN A 275 -13.78 24.68 -6.68
CA GLN A 275 -13.11 25.97 -6.90
C GLN A 275 -12.65 26.60 -5.57
N MET A 276 -13.45 26.51 -4.51
CA MET A 276 -13.07 27.01 -3.17
C MET A 276 -11.88 26.25 -2.59
N ILE A 277 -11.86 24.92 -2.71
CA ILE A 277 -10.73 24.09 -2.26
C ILE A 277 -9.46 24.45 -3.04
N VAL A 278 -9.57 24.60 -4.36
CA VAL A 278 -8.42 24.94 -5.23
C VAL A 278 -7.92 26.36 -4.94
N LYS A 279 -8.83 27.33 -4.73
CA LYS A 279 -8.47 28.70 -4.33
C LYS A 279 -7.77 28.73 -2.97
N GLN A 280 -8.25 27.97 -2.00
CA GLN A 280 -7.58 27.85 -0.70
C GLN A 280 -6.19 27.24 -0.85
N ARG A 281 -6.04 26.18 -1.67
CA ARG A 281 -4.74 25.56 -1.94
C ARG A 281 -3.75 26.53 -2.60
N ILE A 282 -4.20 27.39 -3.50
CA ILE A 282 -3.36 28.43 -4.12
C ILE A 282 -2.90 29.44 -3.05
N ALA A 283 -3.80 29.91 -2.18
CA ALA A 283 -3.46 30.83 -1.09
C ALA A 283 -2.46 30.21 -0.10
N ASP A 284 -2.60 28.92 0.20
CA ASP A 284 -1.64 28.20 1.05
C ASP A 284 -0.26 28.10 0.38
N LEU A 285 -0.22 27.81 -0.92
CA LEU A 285 1.04 27.76 -1.69
C LEU A 285 1.69 29.15 -1.78
N GLU A 286 0.92 30.24 -1.85
CA GLU A 286 1.41 31.61 -1.80
C GLU A 286 2.03 32.00 -0.46
N ALA A 287 1.41 31.57 0.64
CA ALA A 287 1.96 31.79 1.97
C ALA A 287 3.31 31.07 2.13
N VAL A 288 3.40 29.82 1.66
CA VAL A 288 4.64 29.04 1.66
C VAL A 288 5.68 29.65 0.73
N GLU A 289 5.28 30.15 -0.45
CA GLU A 289 6.16 30.87 -1.37
C GLU A 289 6.77 32.12 -0.71
N MET A 290 5.96 32.94 -0.03
CA MET A 290 6.41 34.14 0.67
C MET A 290 7.38 33.81 1.81
N GLU A 291 7.09 32.77 2.59
CA GLU A 291 7.95 32.32 3.68
C GLU A 291 9.31 31.83 3.15
N LEU A 292 9.31 31.00 2.11
CA LEU A 292 10.55 30.53 1.47
C LEU A 292 11.35 31.67 0.87
N ARG A 293 10.71 32.64 0.20
CA ARG A 293 11.39 33.85 -0.31
C ARG A 293 11.97 34.69 0.84
N GLY A 294 11.30 34.77 1.98
CA GLY A 294 11.81 35.43 3.18
C GLY A 294 13.07 34.75 3.73
N GLN A 295 13.08 33.42 3.77
CA GLN A 295 14.21 32.61 4.23
C GLN A 295 15.40 32.63 3.24
N ILE A 296 15.16 32.78 1.93
CA ILE A 296 16.22 32.88 0.91
C ILE A 296 16.88 34.26 0.90
N ASN A 297 16.12 35.31 1.24
CA ASN A 297 16.56 36.71 1.15
C ASN A 297 17.04 37.31 2.48
N GLY A 298 16.75 36.67 3.62
CA GLY A 298 17.22 37.04 4.96
C GLY A 298 18.54 36.38 5.32
#